data_AF-A0A7S3LY66-F1
#
_entry.id   AF-A0A7S3LY66-F1
#
_cell.length_a   1.000
_cell.length_b   1.000
_cell.length_c   1.000
_cell.angle_alpha   90.00
_cell.angle_beta   90.00
_cell.angle_gamma   90.00
#
_symmetry.space_group_name_H-M   'P 1'
#
loop_
_entity.id
_entity.type
_entity.pdbx_description
1 polymer ?
#
loop_
_entity_poly.entity_id
_entity_poly.type
_entity_poly.pdbx_seq_one_letter_code
_entity_poly.pdbx_strand_id
1 'polypeptide(L)'
;NQGCNISVNENGKAISVESFQTESGYDKLFVNGEAFSGSSGPAGKYPSTGRPITWTSDEIVASPGWKICLTATQTEAPSSTPPAAPTTTVTMPPTEAPTMPPI
;
A
#
# COMPACT_ATOMS: atom_id res chain seq x y z
N ASN A 1 2.13 -0.52 20.22
CA ASN A 1 1.10 -0.78 19.21
C ASN A 1 0.47 0.57 18.94
N GLN A 2 0.41 0.97 17.67
CA GLN A 2 -0.09 2.25 17.23
C GLN A 2 -1.37 2.02 16.42
N GLY A 3 -2.39 2.84 16.65
CA GLY A 3 -3.64 2.77 15.91
C GLY A 3 -4.26 4.14 15.70
N CYS A 4 -4.96 4.31 14.59
CA CYS A 4 -5.67 5.56 14.28
C CYS A 4 -6.86 5.31 13.36
N ASN A 5 -7.90 6.13 13.49
CA ASN A 5 -9.01 6.21 12.55
C ASN A 5 -8.95 7.53 11.78
N ILE A 6 -9.04 7.45 10.46
CA ILE A 6 -8.98 8.60 9.57
C ILE A 6 -10.35 8.74 8.92
N SER A 7 -11.09 9.77 9.34
CA SER A 7 -12.39 10.09 8.75
C SER A 7 -12.20 10.76 7.40
N VAL A 8 -12.87 10.22 6.37
CA VAL A 8 -12.90 10.83 5.05
C VAL A 8 -14.18 11.68 4.94
N ASN A 9 -14.00 12.98 4.67
CA ASN A 9 -15.09 13.95 4.58
C ASN A 9 -15.52 14.26 3.14
N GLU A 10 -14.74 13.80 2.15
CA GLU A 10 -14.99 14.01 0.73
C GLU A 10 -15.13 12.65 0.04
N ASN A 11 -16.25 12.38 -0.64
CA ASN A 11 -16.33 11.22 -1.56
C ASN A 11 -16.12 11.59 -3.03
N GLY A 12 -15.95 10.54 -3.84
CA GLY A 12 -15.66 10.65 -5.27
C GLY A 12 -14.17 10.88 -5.58
N LYS A 13 -13.29 10.83 -4.57
CA LYS A 13 -11.84 10.94 -4.73
C LYS A 13 -11.18 9.59 -4.49
N ALA A 14 -10.26 9.20 -5.38
CA ALA A 14 -9.46 8.00 -5.20
C ALA A 14 -8.28 8.30 -4.26
N ILE A 15 -7.67 7.26 -3.70
CA ILE A 15 -6.40 7.37 -2.99
C ILE A 15 -5.25 7.35 -4.00
N SER A 16 -4.36 8.34 -3.89
CA SER A 16 -3.01 8.31 -4.42
C SER A 16 -2.03 7.92 -3.30
N VAL A 17 -1.04 7.08 -3.62
CA VAL A 17 -0.03 6.61 -2.67
C VAL A 17 1.30 7.27 -3.03
N GLU A 18 1.84 8.07 -2.11
CA GLU A 18 3.17 8.67 -2.25
C GLU A 18 4.26 7.77 -1.68
N SER A 19 3.98 7.11 -0.55
CA SER A 19 4.84 6.10 0.03
C SER A 19 4.02 5.05 0.78
N PHE A 20 4.46 3.81 0.74
CA PHE A 20 3.85 2.73 1.52
C PHE A 20 4.90 1.68 1.85
N GLN A 21 5.41 1.71 3.07
CA GLN A 21 6.41 0.80 3.59
C GLN A 21 6.07 0.47 5.04
N THR A 22 5.41 -0.67 5.22
CA THR A 22 4.90 -1.17 6.50
C THR A 22 5.39 -2.60 6.72
N GLU A 23 5.33 -3.13 7.94
CA GLU A 23 5.63 -4.54 8.14
C GLU A 23 4.61 -5.43 7.40
N SER A 24 5.09 -6.32 6.53
CA SER A 24 4.20 -7.15 5.72
C SER A 24 3.44 -8.16 6.57
N GLY A 25 2.11 -8.14 6.50
CA GLY A 25 1.25 -9.09 7.21
C GLY A 25 0.87 -8.70 8.65
N TYR A 26 1.57 -7.74 9.27
CA TYR A 26 1.35 -7.32 10.66
C TYR A 26 0.74 -5.92 10.72
N ASP A 27 1.51 -4.93 10.25
CA ASP A 27 1.09 -3.54 10.13
C ASP A 27 0.08 -3.36 8.99
N LYS A 28 -1.14 -2.91 9.31
CA LYS A 28 -2.26 -2.90 8.36
C LYS A 28 -2.96 -1.55 8.29
N LEU A 29 -3.11 -1.08 7.06
CA LEU A 29 -4.05 -0.01 6.71
C LEU A 29 -5.29 -0.63 6.08
N PHE A 30 -6.47 -0.26 6.56
CA PHE A 30 -7.75 -0.76 6.09
C PHE A 30 -8.51 0.34 5.36
N VAL A 31 -8.86 0.09 4.10
CA VAL A 31 -9.71 0.97 3.28
C VAL A 31 -10.95 0.19 2.88
N ASN A 32 -12.14 0.64 3.30
CA ASN A 32 -13.42 -0.06 3.09
C ASN A 32 -13.42 -1.52 3.61
N GLY A 33 -12.57 -1.86 4.57
CA GLY A 33 -12.42 -3.21 5.12
C GLY A 33 -11.38 -4.08 4.41
N GLU A 34 -10.79 -3.62 3.32
CA GLU A 34 -9.67 -4.29 2.66
C GLU A 34 -8.34 -3.89 3.31
N ALA A 35 -7.49 -4.86 3.63
CA ALA A 35 -6.24 -4.65 4.34
C ALA A 35 -5.04 -4.52 3.38
N PHE A 36 -4.17 -3.55 3.67
CA PHE A 36 -2.95 -3.26 2.92
C PHE A 36 -1.75 -3.27 3.88
N SER A 37 -0.65 -3.92 3.48
CA SER A 37 0.58 -4.04 4.26
C SER A 37 1.80 -4.22 3.34
N GLY A 38 3.01 -4.18 3.89
CA GLY A 38 4.25 -4.27 3.10
C GLY A 38 4.45 -3.04 2.23
N SER A 39 4.68 -3.28 0.93
CA SER A 39 4.91 -2.27 -0.10
C SER A 39 3.70 -2.02 -1.02
N SER A 40 2.60 -2.75 -0.83
CA SER A 40 1.40 -2.66 -1.68
C SER A 40 0.31 -1.86 -0.97
N GLY A 41 0.30 -0.54 -1.22
CA GLY A 41 -0.68 0.39 -0.64
C GLY A 41 -2.02 0.46 -1.39
N PRO A 42 -3.01 1.19 -0.87
CA PRO A 42 -4.38 1.25 -1.40
C PRO A 42 -4.54 2.20 -2.61
N ALA A 43 -3.63 2.17 -3.57
CA ALA A 43 -3.70 3.04 -4.75
C ALA A 43 -4.98 2.78 -5.56
N GLY A 44 -5.68 3.84 -5.96
CA GLY A 44 -6.91 3.76 -6.76
C GLY A 44 -8.16 3.32 -5.99
N LYS A 45 -8.05 3.05 -4.68
CA LYS A 45 -9.22 2.75 -3.84
C LYS A 45 -9.98 4.04 -3.53
N TYR A 46 -11.30 3.95 -3.49
CA TYR A 46 -12.18 5.07 -3.16
C TYR A 46 -12.72 4.89 -1.73
N PRO A 47 -12.28 5.69 -0.75
CA PRO A 47 -12.82 5.60 0.60
C PRO A 47 -14.31 5.95 0.61
N SER A 48 -15.11 5.18 1.33
CA SER A 48 -16.52 5.52 1.54
C SER A 48 -16.65 6.58 2.63
N THR A 49 -17.42 7.64 2.38
CA THR A 49 -17.84 8.51 3.47
C THR A 49 -18.67 7.73 4.48
N GLY A 50 -18.48 8.06 5.75
CA GLY A 50 -19.08 7.32 6.87
C GLY A 50 -18.34 6.03 7.26
N ARG A 51 -17.28 5.62 6.55
CA ARG A 51 -16.38 4.55 6.98
C ARG A 51 -14.95 5.08 7.10
N PRO A 52 -14.34 5.08 8.29
CA PRO A 52 -12.97 5.55 8.43
C PRO A 52 -11.98 4.60 7.76
N ILE A 53 -10.88 5.15 7.28
CA ILE A 53 -9.67 4.36 7.03
C ILE A 53 -9.08 4.03 8.40
N THR A 54 -8.71 2.78 8.64
CA THR A 54 -8.18 2.34 9.95
C THR A 54 -6.74 1.91 9.81
N TRP A 55 -5.88 2.33 10.74
CA TRP A 55 -4.50 1.89 10.84
C TRP A 55 -4.29 1.10 12.13
N THR A 56 -3.51 0.02 12.06
CA THR A 56 -3.05 -0.76 13.21
C THR A 56 -1.63 -1.26 12.97
N SER A 57 -0.74 -1.16 13.97
CA SER A 57 0.60 -1.74 13.94
C SER A 57 0.81 -2.76 15.06
N ASP A 58 1.94 -3.46 15.06
CA ASP A 58 2.41 -4.18 16.26
C ASP A 58 3.52 -3.39 16.99
N GLU A 59 4.32 -4.06 17.84
CA GLU A 59 5.41 -3.46 18.62
C GLU A 59 6.81 -3.96 18.23
N ILE A 60 6.93 -4.80 17.20
CA ILE A 60 8.14 -5.58 16.96
C ILE A 60 9.00 -4.96 15.87
N VAL A 61 8.43 -4.63 14.71
CA VAL A 61 9.20 -4.10 13.57
C VAL A 61 8.70 -2.72 13.17
N ALA A 62 9.58 -1.73 13.28
CA ALA A 62 9.31 -0.38 12.80
C ALA A 62 9.69 -0.23 11.32
N SER A 63 8.77 0.28 10.51
CA SER A 63 9.00 0.69 9.12
C SER A 63 8.75 2.19 8.92
N PRO A 64 9.19 2.82 7.81
CA PRO A 64 8.97 4.25 7.55
C PRO A 64 7.50 4.70 7.53
N GLY A 65 6.57 3.76 7.32
CA GLY A 65 5.13 4.01 7.35
C GLY A 65 4.56 4.28 5.96
N TRP A 66 3.50 5.07 5.91
CA TRP A 66 2.74 5.34 4.68
C TRP A 66 2.40 6.83 4.56
N LYS A 67 2.31 7.29 3.32
CA LYS A 67 1.81 8.60 2.95
C LYS A 67 0.84 8.44 1.78
N ILE A 68 -0.40 8.82 2.04
CA ILE A 68 -1.48 8.74 1.06
C ILE A 68 -2.22 10.07 1.00
N CYS A 69 -2.76 10.39 -0.18
CA CYS A 69 -3.49 11.61 -0.47
C CYS A 69 -4.78 11.27 -1.23
N LEU A 70 -5.82 12.10 -1.10
CA LEU A 70 -6.98 12.00 -1.99
C LEU A 70 -6.67 12.70 -3.31
N THR A 71 -7.06 12.10 -4.43
CA THR A 71 -6.89 12.72 -5.75
C THR A 71 -7.77 13.97 -5.86
N ALA A 72 -7.32 14.95 -6.63
CA ALA A 72 -8.23 16.00 -7.10
C ALA A 72 -9.43 15.37 -7.85
N THR A 73 -10.59 16.02 -7.82
CA THR A 73 -11.73 15.61 -8.65
C THR A 73 -11.25 15.59 -10.10
N GLN A 74 -11.31 14.42 -10.74
CA GLN A 74 -10.85 14.26 -12.10
C GLN A 74 -11.85 14.96 -13.04
N THR A 75 -11.53 16.19 -13.46
CA THR A 75 -11.85 16.57 -14.84
C THR A 75 -10.96 15.67 -15.68
N GLU A 76 -11.58 14.76 -16.43
CA GLU A 76 -10.92 13.80 -17.31
C GLU A 76 -9.88 14.52 -18.19
N ALA A 77 -8.60 14.34 -17.87
CA ALA A 77 -7.50 14.69 -18.76
C ALA A 77 -7.07 13.40 -19.47
N PRO A 78 -6.83 13.42 -20.79
CA PRO A 78 -6.60 12.21 -21.56
C PRO A 78 -5.35 11.48 -21.04
N SER A 79 -5.50 10.17 -20.83
CA SER A 79 -4.41 9.25 -20.53
C SER A 79 -3.36 9.29 -21.64
N SER A 80 -2.23 9.97 -21.41
CA SER A 80 -1.03 9.87 -22.24
C SER A 80 -0.10 8.79 -21.69
N THR A 81 -0.57 7.54 -21.63
CA THR A 81 0.32 6.40 -21.40
C THR A 81 0.53 5.67 -22.74
N PRO A 82 1.74 5.70 -23.33
CA PRO A 82 2.09 4.75 -24.38
C PRO A 82 1.95 3.30 -23.87
N PRO A 83 1.54 2.34 -24.69
CA PRO A 83 1.46 0.93 -24.29
C PRO A 83 2.82 0.47 -23.76
N ALA A 84 2.85 -0.02 -22.52
CA ALA A 84 4.04 -0.67 -21.98
C ALA A 84 4.39 -1.87 -22.86
N ALA A 85 5.58 -1.83 -23.46
CA ALA A 85 6.17 -2.98 -24.14
C ALA A 85 6.26 -4.17 -23.17
N PRO A 86 6.16 -5.43 -23.64
CA PRO A 86 6.27 -6.59 -22.77
C PRO A 86 7.66 -6.64 -22.14
N THR A 87 7.74 -6.44 -20.82
CA THR A 87 8.94 -6.66 -20.02
C THR A 87 9.29 -8.14 -20.06
N THR A 88 10.41 -8.48 -20.70
CA THR A 88 11.01 -9.81 -20.61
C THR A 88 11.37 -10.09 -19.16
N THR A 89 10.70 -11.07 -18.55
CA THR A 89 11.05 -11.62 -17.24
C THR A 89 12.42 -12.30 -17.35
N VAL A 90 13.47 -11.61 -16.91
CA VAL A 90 14.76 -12.28 -16.63
C VAL A 90 14.60 -12.99 -15.29
N THR A 91 14.39 -14.30 -15.35
CA THR A 91 14.41 -15.21 -14.21
C THR A 91 15.79 -15.15 -13.56
N MET A 92 15.88 -14.57 -12.36
CA MET A 92 17.08 -14.73 -11.52
C MET A 92 17.15 -16.19 -11.03
N PRO A 93 18.33 -16.83 -11.07
CA PRO A 93 18.51 -18.17 -10.50
C PRO A 93 18.34 -18.13 -8.96
N PRO A 94 17.87 -19.20 -8.32
CA PRO A 94 17.78 -19.26 -6.86
C PRO A 94 19.19 -19.27 -6.25
N THR A 95 19.46 -18.31 -5.36
CA THR A 95 20.65 -18.31 -4.49
C THR A 95 20.47 -19.36 -3.40
N GLU A 96 21.37 -20.33 -3.33
CA GLU A 96 21.41 -21.37 -2.30
C GLU A 96 21.57 -20.77 -0.89
N ALA A 97 20.80 -21.30 0.06
CA ALA A 97 20.91 -20.95 1.47
C ALA A 97 22.21 -21.52 2.09
N PRO A 98 22.90 -20.80 2.99
CA PRO A 98 24.08 -21.33 3.66
C PRO A 98 23.71 -22.42 4.66
N THR A 99 24.38 -23.58 4.55
CA THR A 99 24.28 -24.71 5.47
C THR A 99 25.00 -24.39 6.79
N MET A 100 24.31 -24.50 7.93
CA MET A 100 24.95 -24.48 9.25
C MET A 100 25.64 -25.83 9.54
N PRO A 101 26.87 -25.85 10.07
CA PRO A 101 27.53 -27.08 10.54
C PRO A 101 27.00 -27.50 11.93
N PRO A 102 26.93 -28.80 12.23
CA PRO A 102 26.53 -29.30 13.56
C PRO A 102 27.66 -29.15 14.59
N ILE A 103 27.29 -28.92 15.85
CA ILE A 103 28.11 -29.22 17.03
C ILE A 103 27.74 -30.59 17.60
#